data_AF-A0A969P2L0-F1
#
_entry.id   AF-A0A969P2L0-F1
#
_cell.length_a   1.000
_cell.length_b   1.000
_cell.length_c   1.000
_cell.angle_alpha   90.00
_cell.angle_beta   90.00
_cell.angle_gamma   90.00
#
_symmetry.space_group_name_H-M   'P 1'
#
loop_
_entity.id
_entity.type
_entity.pdbx_description
1 polymer ?
#
loop_
_entity_poly.entity_id
_entity_poly.type
_entity_poly.pdbx_seq_one_letter_code
_entity_poly.pdbx_strand_id
1 'polypeptide(L)'
;MNQRHRRHRPLRRLRPRAEPPAVVADPLSSIPDNVALRVQTIAHQLGETEPDPILRIAAIEQQLGSVFVDAILAETHRIEAQGGLRISDGSRRRTTGGIFFYLVKQRLLNEDREAELYALFPPRSIRRFSASKPARATQPTTPQRTSTATRQPNQAAILGVIDQYLGHPPDLKKRSVNDTTGAVTLIFLFPEIAQQRYAAAIEQAAAIAGVPITIGTATDQTALRDLALQLLPSELHIRRVSIYEQQRTVRLTYSGQAEPDMLQQAATAFTEQTAWELAYIQKNTSNRIVPSPMNQSAATQPLPQHQTALLIRQAFPDILKISMHAQPPHCILRFTFPDRIVPQQQERIEHLRAETGWELRIYPEANQQALIRVATECLPQHVRMTRAPSIHRERQLVTMTIDRVLDSKSEALVMEQFHTITGWSLQITPEQ
;
A
#
# COMPACT_ATOMS: atom_id res chain seq x y z
N MET A 1 52.07 77.79 16.54
CA MET A 1 51.56 78.08 15.18
C MET A 1 51.44 76.75 14.43
N ASN A 2 50.22 76.22 14.29
CA ASN A 2 49.74 75.36 13.19
C ASN A 2 48.51 74.56 13.63
N GLN A 3 47.36 75.02 13.15
CA GLN A 3 46.14 74.23 12.99
C GLN A 3 46.42 73.03 12.07
N ARG A 4 45.74 71.89 12.28
CA ARG A 4 45.08 71.13 11.19
C ARG A 4 44.26 69.94 11.72
N HIS A 5 42.94 70.10 11.54
CA HIS A 5 42.00 69.13 10.98
C HIS A 5 41.59 67.91 11.84
N ARG A 6 40.51 68.11 12.60
CA ARG A 6 39.56 67.05 12.97
C ARG A 6 38.97 66.44 11.70
N ARG A 7 39.30 65.18 11.40
CA ARG A 7 38.58 64.39 10.40
C ARG A 7 37.36 63.74 11.05
N HIS A 8 36.20 64.06 10.50
CA HIS A 8 34.92 63.43 10.78
C HIS A 8 34.99 61.91 10.55
N ARG A 9 34.64 61.14 11.57
CA ARG A 9 34.44 59.69 11.49
C ARG A 9 32.97 59.47 11.06
N PRO A 10 32.68 58.74 9.97
CA PRO A 10 31.31 58.54 9.53
C PRO A 10 30.55 57.64 10.53
N LEU A 11 29.31 58.01 10.80
CA LEU A 11 28.38 57.29 11.66
C LEU A 11 28.16 55.87 11.14
N ARG A 12 28.51 54.89 11.97
CA ARG A 12 28.25 53.46 11.76
C ARG A 12 26.74 53.28 11.69
N ARG A 13 26.20 52.96 10.51
CA ARG A 13 24.79 52.59 10.33
C ARG A 13 24.44 51.49 11.35
N LEU A 14 23.58 51.82 12.30
CA LEU A 14 22.95 50.86 13.20
C LEU A 14 22.22 49.84 12.30
N ARG A 15 22.62 48.58 12.39
CA ARG A 15 21.85 47.49 11.77
C ARG A 15 20.46 47.47 12.43
N PRO A 16 19.37 47.32 11.66
CA PRO A 16 18.07 47.12 12.26
C PRO A 16 18.11 45.88 13.17
N ARG A 17 17.53 46.04 14.36
CA ARG A 17 17.35 45.01 15.38
C ARG A 17 16.69 43.81 14.72
N ALA A 18 17.34 42.65 14.77
CA ALA A 18 16.77 41.41 14.26
C ALA A 18 15.40 41.19 14.90
N GLU A 19 14.38 41.03 14.07
CA GLU A 19 13.06 40.59 14.51
C GLU A 19 13.21 39.25 15.26
N PRO A 20 12.49 39.05 16.37
CA PRO A 20 12.48 37.77 17.05
C PRO A 20 12.01 36.67 16.08
N PRO A 21 12.56 35.44 16.17
CA PRO A 21 12.14 34.34 15.31
C PRO A 21 10.64 34.12 15.48
N ALA A 22 9.95 33.94 14.36
CA ALA A 22 8.52 33.63 14.32
C ALA A 22 8.22 32.49 15.29
N VAL A 23 7.24 32.72 16.17
CA VAL A 23 6.70 31.73 17.10
C VAL A 23 6.32 30.49 16.29
N VAL A 24 6.98 29.37 16.55
CA VAL A 24 6.64 28.07 15.97
C VAL A 24 5.21 27.77 16.43
N ALA A 25 4.26 27.80 15.50
CA ALA A 25 2.86 27.50 15.80
C ALA A 25 2.76 26.14 16.48
N ASP A 26 2.09 26.08 17.64
CA ASP A 26 1.88 24.84 18.38
C ASP A 26 1.16 23.83 17.46
N PRO A 27 1.78 22.70 17.12
CA PRO A 27 1.19 21.71 16.20
C PRO A 27 -0.13 21.10 16.70
N LEU A 28 -0.48 21.29 17.97
CA LEU A 28 -1.72 20.79 18.58
C LEU A 28 -2.84 21.85 18.65
N SER A 29 -2.60 23.08 18.20
CA SER A 29 -3.55 24.20 18.30
C SER A 29 -4.86 24.02 17.52
N SER A 30 -4.95 23.00 16.64
CA SER A 30 -6.15 22.65 15.88
C SER A 30 -6.90 21.43 16.41
N ILE A 31 -6.52 20.90 17.59
CA ILE A 31 -7.07 19.67 18.18
C ILE A 31 -7.84 20.03 19.47
N PRO A 32 -9.01 19.43 19.75
CA PRO A 32 -9.72 19.67 21.01
C PRO A 32 -8.82 19.45 22.24
N ASP A 33 -8.86 20.36 23.22
CA ASP A 33 -7.93 20.39 24.37
C ASP A 33 -7.83 19.05 25.12
N ASN A 34 -8.93 18.32 25.22
CA ASN A 34 -8.99 17.00 25.86
C ASN A 34 -8.21 15.91 25.10
N VAL A 35 -8.13 16.01 23.77
CA VAL A 35 -7.34 15.12 22.91
C VAL A 35 -5.87 15.55 22.93
N ALA A 36 -5.59 16.86 22.94
CA ALA A 36 -4.22 17.38 23.00
C ALA A 36 -3.47 16.97 24.27
N LEU A 37 -4.11 17.07 25.45
CA LEU A 37 -3.51 16.66 26.73
C LEU A 37 -3.21 15.14 26.77
N ARG A 38 -4.11 14.34 26.21
CA ARG A 38 -3.95 12.89 26.14
C ARG A 38 -2.82 12.49 25.21
N VAL A 39 -2.73 13.11 24.03
CA VAL A 39 -1.62 12.90 23.08
C VAL A 39 -0.28 13.25 23.70
N GLN A 40 -0.19 14.37 24.44
CA GLN A 40 1.04 14.74 25.15
C GLN A 40 1.42 13.71 26.23
N THR A 41 0.43 13.20 26.97
CA THR A 41 0.64 12.14 27.97
C THR A 41 1.18 10.86 27.33
N ILE A 42 0.59 10.45 26.20
CA ILE A 42 1.00 9.27 25.44
C ILE A 42 2.40 9.46 24.85
N ALA A 43 2.68 10.61 24.25
CA ALA A 43 3.99 10.93 23.70
C ALA A 43 5.08 10.88 24.78
N HIS A 44 4.79 11.40 25.98
CA HIS A 44 5.71 11.31 27.11
C HIS A 44 5.96 9.86 27.55
N GLN A 45 4.92 9.02 27.63
CA GLN A 45 5.05 7.59 27.96
C GLN A 45 5.86 6.80 26.92
N LEU A 46 5.77 7.19 25.64
CA LEU A 46 6.50 6.57 24.53
C LEU A 46 7.92 7.12 24.33
N GLY A 47 8.27 8.21 25.01
CA GLY A 47 9.54 8.92 24.86
C GLY A 47 9.66 9.72 23.56
N GLU A 48 8.53 10.11 22.97
CA GLU A 48 8.48 10.84 21.70
C GLU A 48 8.48 12.35 21.94
N THR A 49 9.55 13.03 21.51
CA THR A 49 9.71 14.49 21.63
C THR A 49 9.59 15.22 20.29
N GLU A 50 9.63 14.48 19.19
CA GLU A 50 9.62 15.04 17.84
C GLU A 50 8.18 15.37 17.39
N PRO A 51 7.96 16.48 16.66
CA PRO A 51 6.63 16.89 16.20
C PRO A 51 5.91 15.84 15.33
N ASP A 52 6.66 15.18 14.45
CA ASP A 52 6.14 14.18 13.51
C ASP A 52 5.50 12.96 14.20
N PRO A 53 6.17 12.27 15.15
CA PRO A 53 5.55 11.23 15.98
C PRO A 53 4.36 11.73 16.80
N ILE A 54 4.43 12.92 17.40
CA ILE A 54 3.36 13.46 18.24
C ILE A 54 2.08 13.70 17.41
N LEU A 55 2.21 14.34 16.24
CA LEU A 55 1.11 14.52 15.30
C LEU A 55 0.55 13.18 14.81
N ARG A 56 1.41 12.17 14.65
CA ARG A 56 0.96 10.83 14.24
C ARG A 56 0.19 10.12 15.37
N ILE A 57 0.59 10.28 16.63
CA ILE A 57 -0.17 9.79 17.78
C ILE A 57 -1.55 10.47 17.83
N ALA A 58 -1.61 11.79 17.59
CA ALA A 58 -2.89 12.50 17.51
C ALA A 58 -3.81 11.97 16.40
N ALA A 59 -3.27 11.72 15.21
CA ALA A 59 -4.05 11.15 14.10
C ALA A 59 -4.56 9.73 14.43
N ILE A 60 -3.74 8.91 15.09
CA ILE A 60 -4.11 7.57 15.55
C ILE A 60 -5.26 7.65 16.57
N GLU A 61 -5.14 8.53 17.58
CA GLU A 61 -6.17 8.74 18.62
C GLU A 61 -7.50 9.19 18.00
N GLN A 62 -7.47 10.12 17.05
CA GLN A 62 -8.67 10.63 16.39
C GLN A 62 -9.35 9.62 15.47
N GLN A 63 -8.58 8.83 14.72
CA GLN A 63 -9.12 7.92 13.70
C GLN A 63 -9.46 6.53 14.25
N LEU A 64 -8.71 6.03 15.22
CA LEU A 64 -8.86 4.68 15.76
C LEU A 64 -9.51 4.65 17.15
N GLY A 65 -9.55 5.80 17.83
CA GLY A 65 -10.22 5.98 19.12
C GLY A 65 -9.36 5.58 20.34
N SER A 66 -9.73 6.14 21.49
CA SER A 66 -9.00 6.02 22.76
C SER A 66 -8.85 4.59 23.27
N VAL A 67 -9.91 3.77 23.15
CA VAL A 67 -9.89 2.36 23.58
C VAL A 67 -8.85 1.56 22.81
N PHE A 68 -8.72 1.82 21.51
CA PHE A 68 -7.72 1.18 20.67
C PHE A 68 -6.32 1.58 21.11
N VAL A 69 -6.10 2.88 21.31
CA VAL A 69 -4.78 3.41 21.68
C VAL A 69 -4.33 2.91 23.05
N ASP A 70 -5.23 2.87 24.03
CA ASP A 70 -4.94 2.32 25.36
C ASP A 70 -4.55 0.85 25.31
N ALA A 71 -5.24 0.05 24.48
CA ALA A 71 -4.91 -1.36 24.30
C ALA A 71 -3.51 -1.54 23.70
N ILE A 72 -3.14 -0.71 22.72
CA ILE A 72 -1.81 -0.76 22.10
C ILE A 72 -0.72 -0.25 23.06
N LEU A 73 -1.00 0.77 23.89
CA LEU A 73 -0.04 1.24 24.91
C LEU A 73 0.22 0.17 25.97
N ALA A 74 -0.83 -0.46 26.48
CA ALA A 74 -0.70 -1.55 27.44
C ALA A 74 0.13 -2.72 26.86
N GLU A 75 -0.11 -3.07 25.59
CA GLU A 75 0.69 -4.06 24.87
C GLU A 75 2.15 -3.62 24.73
N THR A 76 2.38 -2.37 24.32
CA THR A 76 3.71 -1.79 24.14
C THR A 76 4.55 -1.90 25.41
N HIS A 77 3.99 -1.49 26.55
CA HIS A 77 4.68 -1.58 27.83
C HIS A 77 4.95 -3.02 28.26
N ARG A 78 4.04 -3.96 27.95
CA ARG A 78 4.25 -5.39 28.25
C ARG A 78 5.40 -5.97 27.43
N ILE A 79 5.45 -5.66 26.14
CA ILE A 79 6.55 -6.11 25.27
C ILE A 79 7.87 -5.50 25.70
N GLU A 80 7.90 -4.21 26.04
CA GLU A 80 9.12 -3.56 26.55
C GLU A 80 9.61 -4.21 27.86
N ALA A 81 8.70 -4.49 28.80
CA ALA A 81 9.01 -5.18 30.05
C ALA A 81 9.52 -6.62 29.84
N GLN A 82 9.11 -7.29 28.77
CA GLN A 82 9.56 -8.64 28.38
C GLN A 82 10.88 -8.66 27.59
N GLY A 83 11.60 -7.53 27.54
CA GLY A 83 12.88 -7.43 26.83
C GLY A 83 12.78 -6.78 25.45
N GLY A 84 11.63 -6.22 25.09
CA GLY A 84 11.38 -5.43 23.88
C GLY A 84 11.38 -6.23 22.58
N LEU A 85 11.08 -5.56 21.47
CA LEU A 85 11.01 -6.17 20.15
C LEU A 85 12.21 -5.79 19.29
N ARG A 86 12.80 -6.73 18.55
CA ARG A 86 13.87 -6.41 17.58
C ARG A 86 13.28 -5.93 16.24
N ILE A 87 14.08 -5.19 15.47
CA ILE A 87 13.76 -4.93 14.07
C ILE A 87 13.87 -6.25 13.29
N SER A 88 13.10 -6.40 12.21
CA SER A 88 13.00 -7.63 11.40
C SER A 88 14.35 -8.08 10.79
N ASP A 89 15.32 -7.16 10.70
CA ASP A 89 16.70 -7.43 10.27
C ASP A 89 17.64 -7.87 11.41
N GLY A 90 17.14 -7.96 12.64
CA GLY A 90 17.89 -8.33 13.83
C GLY A 90 18.90 -7.29 14.34
N SER A 91 19.06 -6.16 13.64
CA SER A 91 20.16 -5.19 13.84
C SER A 91 20.14 -4.49 15.20
N ARG A 92 18.96 -4.16 15.71
CA ARG A 92 18.78 -3.46 17.00
C ARG A 92 17.41 -3.72 17.62
N ARG A 93 17.28 -3.43 18.92
CA ARG A 93 15.99 -3.33 19.62
C ARG A 93 15.23 -2.10 19.13
N ARG A 94 13.91 -2.21 18.98
CA ARG A 94 13.01 -1.08 18.76
C ARG A 94 12.94 -0.27 20.05
N THR A 95 12.72 1.03 19.91
CA THR A 95 12.36 1.92 21.02
C THR A 95 10.90 1.67 21.42
N THR A 96 10.47 2.10 22.61
CA THR A 96 9.08 1.98 23.09
C THR A 96 8.09 2.56 22.08
N GLY A 97 8.31 3.79 21.58
CA GLY A 97 7.50 4.37 20.50
C GLY A 97 7.59 3.60 19.16
N GLY A 98 8.74 3.01 18.86
CA GLY A 98 8.92 2.13 17.70
C GLY A 98 8.14 0.82 17.78
N ILE A 99 7.92 0.29 18.98
CA ILE A 99 7.05 -0.87 19.25
C ILE A 99 5.59 -0.45 19.09
N PHE A 100 5.20 0.68 19.68
CA PHE A 100 3.85 1.24 19.55
C PHE A 100 3.42 1.37 18.08
N PHE A 101 4.19 2.09 17.26
CA PHE A 101 3.86 2.25 15.84
C PHE A 101 3.90 0.94 15.05
N TYR A 102 4.74 -0.01 15.45
CA TYR A 102 4.77 -1.34 14.85
C TYR A 102 3.47 -2.10 15.12
N LEU A 103 3.00 -2.10 16.37
CA LEU A 103 1.76 -2.77 16.77
C LEU A 103 0.54 -2.14 16.12
N VAL A 104 0.47 -0.80 16.02
CA VAL A 104 -0.62 -0.12 15.28
C VAL A 104 -0.66 -0.62 13.83
N LYS A 105 0.48 -0.65 13.13
CA LYS A 105 0.55 -1.13 11.75
C LYS A 105 0.12 -2.59 11.63
N GLN A 106 0.60 -3.45 12.52
CA GLN A 106 0.26 -4.88 12.50
C GLN A 106 -1.24 -5.10 12.75
N ARG A 107 -1.84 -4.34 13.67
CA ARG A 107 -3.26 -4.43 13.98
C ARG A 107 -4.13 -3.99 12.79
N LEU A 108 -3.77 -2.88 12.14
CA LEU A 108 -4.46 -2.40 10.95
C LEU A 108 -4.34 -3.36 9.76
N LEU A 109 -3.16 -3.98 9.58
CA LEU A 109 -2.95 -5.01 8.56
C LEU A 109 -3.81 -6.26 8.83
N ASN A 110 -3.87 -6.73 10.08
CA ASN A 110 -4.64 -7.92 10.43
C ASN A 110 -6.17 -7.71 10.36
N GLU A 111 -6.63 -6.46 10.42
CA GLU A 111 -8.05 -6.09 10.35
C GLU A 111 -8.47 -5.63 8.94
N ASP A 112 -7.61 -5.79 7.92
CA ASP A 112 -7.80 -5.32 6.54
C ASP A 112 -8.12 -3.81 6.43
N ARG A 113 -7.58 -3.01 7.36
CA ARG A 113 -7.75 -1.55 7.44
C ARG A 113 -6.65 -0.81 6.68
N GLU A 114 -6.45 -1.20 5.42
CA GLU A 114 -5.37 -0.66 4.58
C GLU A 114 -5.51 0.84 4.33
N ALA A 115 -6.74 1.35 4.19
CA ALA A 115 -6.98 2.77 3.98
C ALA A 115 -6.49 3.62 5.17
N GLU A 116 -6.80 3.21 6.39
CA GLU A 116 -6.33 3.87 7.62
C GLU A 116 -4.82 3.69 7.83
N LEU A 117 -4.27 2.52 7.47
CA LEU A 117 -2.83 2.29 7.47
C LEU A 117 -2.10 3.27 6.54
N TYR A 118 -2.58 3.46 5.31
CA TYR A 118 -2.00 4.39 4.35
C TYR A 118 -2.18 5.85 4.77
N ALA A 119 -3.32 6.21 5.36
CA ALA A 119 -3.56 7.55 5.86
C ALA A 119 -2.65 7.92 7.04
N LEU A 120 -2.42 6.99 7.98
CA LEU A 120 -1.62 7.22 9.18
C LEU A 120 -0.11 7.06 8.93
N PHE A 121 0.26 6.19 7.99
CA PHE A 121 1.66 5.85 7.68
C PHE A 121 1.95 5.89 6.18
N PRO A 122 1.80 7.05 5.52
CA PRO A 122 2.16 7.17 4.12
C PRO A 122 3.65 6.87 3.92
N PRO A 123 4.05 6.22 2.80
CA PRO A 123 5.44 5.91 2.53
C PRO A 123 6.26 7.20 2.50
N ARG A 124 7.20 7.33 3.44
CA ARG A 124 7.99 8.55 3.63
C ARG A 124 8.76 8.90 2.35
N SER A 125 8.47 10.06 1.77
CA SER A 125 9.43 10.80 0.95
C SER A 125 10.57 11.26 1.88
N ILE A 126 11.82 11.00 1.48
CA ILE A 126 12.99 11.37 2.28
C ILE A 126 13.18 12.89 2.17
N ARG A 127 12.58 13.67 3.08
CA ARG A 127 13.03 15.02 3.40
C ARG A 127 14.22 14.90 4.36
N ARG A 128 15.44 15.11 3.84
CA ARG A 128 16.65 15.27 4.66
C ARG A 128 16.53 16.58 5.43
N PHE A 129 16.40 16.51 6.75
CA PHE A 129 16.70 17.64 7.62
C PHE A 129 18.21 17.90 7.62
N SER A 130 18.57 19.15 7.32
CA SER A 130 19.91 19.69 7.38
C SER A 130 20.36 19.85 8.84
N ALA A 131 21.16 18.91 9.33
CA ALA A 131 21.95 19.14 10.53
C ALA A 131 23.15 20.04 10.17
N SER A 132 23.11 21.27 10.66
CA SER A 132 24.21 22.24 10.64
C SER A 132 25.42 21.69 11.40
N LYS A 133 26.61 21.72 10.77
CA LYS A 133 27.88 21.36 11.41
C LYS A 133 28.71 22.64 11.59
N PRO A 134 29.30 22.91 12.78
CA PRO A 134 30.16 24.07 12.96
C PRO A 134 31.56 23.80 12.37
N ALA A 135 32.17 24.89 11.90
CA ALA A 135 33.48 24.92 11.28
C ALA A 135 34.65 24.96 12.28
N ARG A 136 35.73 24.22 11.98
CA ARG A 136 37.14 24.58 12.28
C ARG A 136 38.06 23.68 11.44
N ALA A 137 38.79 24.24 10.47
CA ALA A 137 40.20 24.68 10.53
C ALA A 137 41.20 23.56 10.16
N THR A 138 41.73 23.58 8.93
CA THR A 138 43.15 23.88 8.55
C THR A 138 44.15 22.79 8.99
N GLN A 139 44.89 22.06 8.13
CA GLN A 139 45.93 22.47 7.17
C GLN A 139 46.36 21.27 6.25
N PRO A 140 47.31 21.42 5.28
CA PRO A 140 47.37 20.67 4.02
C PRO A 140 48.63 19.78 3.80
N THR A 141 48.73 19.20 2.59
CA THR A 141 49.89 18.56 1.89
C THR A 141 50.36 17.21 2.47
N THR A 142 50.68 16.14 1.72
CA THR A 142 51.50 15.97 0.48
C THR A 142 51.13 14.60 -0.19
N PRO A 143 51.62 14.26 -1.40
CA PRO A 143 50.91 13.40 -2.36
C PRO A 143 51.36 11.93 -2.45
N GLN A 144 50.48 11.17 -3.11
CA GLN A 144 50.68 9.91 -3.84
C GLN A 144 51.12 8.67 -3.05
N ARG A 145 50.17 7.73 -2.94
CA ARG A 145 50.47 6.32 -3.24
C ARG A 145 49.27 5.71 -3.96
N THR A 146 49.56 5.18 -5.15
CA THR A 146 48.65 4.44 -6.01
C THR A 146 48.13 3.21 -5.27
N SER A 147 46.86 3.24 -4.88
CA SER A 147 46.08 2.05 -4.60
C SER A 147 44.88 2.07 -5.56
N THR A 148 44.81 1.08 -6.44
CA THR A 148 43.58 0.69 -7.14
C THR A 148 42.59 0.16 -6.11
N ALA A 149 42.01 1.09 -5.33
CA ALA A 149 40.79 0.86 -4.60
C ALA A 149 39.65 1.06 -5.60
N THR A 150 38.81 0.05 -5.75
CA THR A 150 37.54 0.11 -6.48
C THR A 150 36.81 1.37 -6.04
N ARG A 151 36.87 2.40 -6.89
CA ARG A 151 36.33 3.73 -6.59
C ARG A 151 34.82 3.56 -6.55
N GLN A 152 34.24 3.51 -5.35
CA GLN A 152 32.79 3.51 -5.19
C GLN A 152 32.21 4.62 -6.06
N PRO A 153 31.20 4.33 -6.89
CA PRO A 153 30.61 5.32 -7.78
C PRO A 153 30.13 6.50 -6.93
N ASN A 154 30.59 7.71 -7.26
CA ASN A 154 30.23 8.91 -6.52
C ASN A 154 28.77 9.25 -6.81
N GLN A 155 27.87 8.71 -5.98
CA GLN A 155 26.43 8.87 -6.10
C GLN A 155 26.00 10.33 -6.22
N ALA A 156 26.66 11.24 -5.48
CA ALA A 156 26.34 12.67 -5.54
C ALA A 156 26.66 13.29 -6.91
N ALA A 157 27.74 12.84 -7.55
CA ALA A 157 28.09 13.29 -8.90
C ALA A 157 27.12 12.75 -9.95
N ILE A 158 26.75 11.47 -9.86
CA ILE A 158 25.78 10.82 -10.75
C ILE A 158 24.41 11.51 -10.66
N LEU A 159 23.93 11.76 -9.43
CA LEU A 159 22.67 12.47 -9.21
C LEU A 159 22.72 13.93 -9.69
N GLY A 160 23.86 14.61 -9.54
CA GLY A 160 24.04 15.96 -10.06
C GLY A 160 23.95 16.05 -11.58
N VAL A 161 24.50 15.07 -12.30
CA VAL A 161 24.34 14.97 -13.76
C VAL A 161 22.87 14.74 -14.12
N ILE A 162 22.17 13.84 -13.41
CA ILE A 162 20.74 13.60 -13.65
C ILE A 162 19.92 14.87 -13.43
N ASP A 163 20.16 15.60 -12.34
CA ASP A 163 19.43 16.83 -12.04
C ASP A 163 19.73 17.94 -13.08
N GLN A 164 20.93 17.96 -13.67
CA GLN A 164 21.26 18.91 -14.75
C GLN A 164 20.47 18.65 -16.04
N TYR A 165 20.28 17.38 -16.41
CA TYR A 165 19.64 17.01 -17.68
C TYR A 165 18.12 16.79 -17.56
N LEU A 166 17.65 16.19 -16.47
CA LEU A 166 16.23 15.90 -16.25
C LEU A 166 15.53 16.96 -15.39
N GLY A 167 16.28 17.78 -14.65
CA GLY A 167 15.71 18.74 -13.70
C GLY A 167 14.90 18.05 -12.59
N HIS A 168 13.70 18.57 -12.36
CA HIS A 168 12.76 18.08 -11.35
C HIS A 168 11.42 17.74 -12.01
N PRO A 169 11.30 16.58 -12.69
CA PRO A 169 10.06 16.18 -13.31
C PRO A 169 8.96 16.01 -12.25
N PRO A 170 7.76 16.60 -12.44
CA PRO A 170 6.68 16.49 -11.46
C PRO A 170 6.13 15.06 -11.35
N ASP A 171 6.36 14.23 -12.36
CA ASP A 171 5.97 12.83 -12.47
C ASP A 171 7.05 11.84 -12.00
N LEU A 172 8.23 12.32 -11.58
CA LEU A 172 9.31 11.47 -11.06
C LEU A 172 9.12 11.21 -9.56
N LYS A 173 8.80 9.97 -9.21
CA LYS A 173 8.57 9.54 -7.81
C LYS A 173 9.84 9.25 -7.05
N LYS A 174 10.77 8.53 -7.67
CA LYS A 174 11.94 7.98 -6.98
C LYS A 174 13.12 7.83 -7.92
N ARG A 175 14.31 8.03 -7.36
CA ARG A 175 15.60 7.71 -7.98
C ARG A 175 16.27 6.65 -7.12
N SER A 176 16.64 5.52 -7.71
CA SER A 176 17.39 4.45 -7.05
C SER A 176 18.76 4.36 -7.69
N VAL A 177 19.82 4.31 -6.89
CA VAL A 177 21.19 4.12 -7.38
C VAL A 177 21.70 2.81 -6.80
N ASN A 178 22.30 1.97 -7.62
CA ASN A 178 22.96 0.76 -7.18
C ASN A 178 24.33 1.13 -6.58
N ASP A 179 24.56 0.81 -5.31
CA ASP A 179 25.77 1.21 -4.58
C ASP A 179 27.05 0.56 -5.11
N THR A 180 26.92 -0.58 -5.80
CA THR A 180 28.05 -1.34 -6.35
C THR A 180 28.38 -0.90 -7.78
N THR A 181 27.37 -0.74 -8.63
CA THR A 181 27.57 -0.48 -10.07
C THR A 181 27.36 0.98 -10.46
N GLY A 182 26.75 1.79 -9.61
CA GLY A 182 26.36 3.16 -9.92
C GLY A 182 25.16 3.26 -10.89
N ALA A 183 24.60 2.13 -11.32
CA ALA A 183 23.43 2.09 -12.19
C ALA A 183 22.24 2.80 -11.53
N VAL A 184 21.50 3.59 -12.31
CA VAL A 184 20.37 4.37 -11.81
C VAL A 184 19.05 3.86 -12.39
N THR A 185 18.05 3.72 -11.54
CA THR A 185 16.66 3.47 -11.94
C THR A 185 15.77 4.63 -11.50
N LEU A 186 15.11 5.25 -12.46
CA LEU A 186 14.14 6.34 -12.28
C LEU A 186 12.73 5.75 -12.29
N ILE A 187 11.92 6.07 -11.28
CA ILE A 187 10.54 5.58 -11.16
C ILE A 187 9.60 6.75 -11.38
N PHE A 188 8.86 6.72 -12.48
CA PHE A 188 7.87 7.73 -12.85
C PHE A 188 6.44 7.23 -12.57
N LEU A 189 5.47 8.15 -12.51
CA LEU A 189 4.05 7.80 -12.40
C LEU A 189 3.58 6.97 -13.60
N PHE A 190 3.99 7.38 -14.81
CA PHE A 190 3.66 6.72 -16.08
C PHE A 190 4.95 6.41 -16.86
N PRO A 191 5.58 5.24 -16.64
CA PRO A 191 6.87 4.86 -17.21
C PRO A 191 6.98 5.00 -18.73
N GLU A 192 5.94 4.58 -19.46
CA GLU A 192 5.92 4.60 -20.93
C GLU A 192 6.01 6.02 -21.49
N ILE A 193 5.20 6.93 -20.94
CA ILE A 193 5.22 8.35 -21.33
C ILE A 193 6.51 9.01 -20.88
N ALA A 194 7.02 8.68 -19.69
CA ALA A 194 8.30 9.18 -19.22
C ALA A 194 9.46 8.70 -20.12
N GLN A 195 9.40 7.46 -20.64
CA GLN A 195 10.39 6.94 -21.57
C GLN A 195 10.37 7.72 -22.88
N GLN A 196 9.19 8.00 -23.43
CA GLN A 196 9.08 8.82 -24.64
C GLN A 196 9.55 10.26 -24.41
N ARG A 197 9.18 10.86 -23.27
CA ARG A 197 9.43 12.27 -22.95
C ARG A 197 10.89 12.55 -22.56
N TYR A 198 11.52 11.63 -21.83
CA TYR A 198 12.84 11.85 -21.23
C TYR A 198 13.96 11.01 -21.88
N ALA A 199 13.68 10.21 -22.92
CA ALA A 199 14.67 9.34 -23.57
C ALA A 199 15.99 10.06 -23.89
N ALA A 200 15.93 11.17 -24.63
CA ALA A 200 17.12 11.90 -25.05
C ALA A 200 17.91 12.48 -23.87
N ALA A 201 17.22 13.00 -22.85
CA ALA A 201 17.86 13.54 -21.65
C ALA A 201 18.52 12.44 -20.80
N ILE A 202 17.88 11.27 -20.70
CA ILE A 202 18.43 10.10 -20.00
C ILE A 202 19.66 9.56 -20.72
N GLU A 203 19.64 9.49 -22.05
CA GLU A 203 20.77 9.04 -22.85
C GLU A 203 21.99 9.97 -22.67
N GLN A 204 21.78 11.29 -22.74
CA GLN A 204 22.82 12.28 -22.50
C GLN A 204 23.36 12.20 -21.07
N ALA A 205 22.48 12.09 -20.08
CA ALA A 205 22.87 11.93 -18.68
C ALA A 205 23.67 10.64 -18.45
N ALA A 206 23.28 9.53 -19.07
CA ALA A 206 23.99 8.25 -18.95
C ALA A 206 25.38 8.33 -19.59
N ALA A 207 25.50 8.96 -20.75
CA ALA A 207 26.78 9.16 -21.44
C ALA A 207 27.76 9.99 -20.61
N ILE A 208 27.29 11.06 -19.97
CA ILE A 208 28.12 11.94 -19.12
C ILE A 208 28.43 11.32 -17.76
N ALA A 209 27.46 10.65 -17.14
CA ALA A 209 27.66 10.01 -15.84
C ALA A 209 28.51 8.72 -15.94
N GLY A 210 28.62 8.14 -17.14
CA GLY A 210 29.36 6.90 -17.38
C GLY A 210 28.73 5.66 -16.73
N VAL A 211 27.44 5.75 -16.40
CA VAL A 211 26.66 4.68 -15.76
C VAL A 211 25.31 4.52 -16.46
N PRO A 212 24.74 3.31 -16.52
CA PRO A 212 23.43 3.12 -17.12
C PRO A 212 22.33 3.79 -16.27
N ILE A 213 21.42 4.49 -16.95
CA ILE A 213 20.24 5.13 -16.35
C ILE A 213 19.01 4.58 -17.05
N THR A 214 18.09 3.96 -16.31
CA THR A 214 16.89 3.31 -16.84
C THR A 214 15.63 3.79 -16.14
N ILE A 215 14.48 3.63 -16.79
CA ILE A 215 13.16 3.86 -16.18
C ILE A 215 12.60 2.52 -15.69
N GLY A 216 12.08 2.50 -14.46
CA GLY A 216 11.38 1.34 -13.90
C GLY A 216 10.02 1.13 -14.57
N THR A 217 9.62 -0.12 -14.78
CA THR A 217 8.43 -0.49 -15.57
C THR A 217 7.10 -0.49 -14.81
N ALA A 218 7.14 -0.29 -13.49
CA ALA A 218 5.93 -0.31 -12.66
C ALA A 218 5.17 1.01 -12.77
N THR A 219 3.96 0.97 -13.35
CA THR A 219 3.03 2.11 -13.38
C THR A 219 2.38 2.33 -12.02
N ASP A 220 2.17 3.58 -11.63
CA ASP A 220 1.47 3.91 -10.38
C ASP A 220 -0.05 3.77 -10.53
N GLN A 221 -0.63 2.80 -9.83
CA GLN A 221 -2.07 2.51 -9.87
C GLN A 221 -2.93 3.60 -9.23
N THR A 222 -2.42 4.27 -8.20
CA THR A 222 -3.12 5.39 -7.57
C THR A 222 -3.16 6.57 -8.53
N ALA A 223 -2.04 6.87 -9.20
CA ALA A 223 -2.00 7.91 -10.22
C ALA A 223 -2.93 7.62 -11.42
N LEU A 224 -3.00 6.36 -11.86
CA LEU A 224 -3.97 5.94 -12.88
C LEU A 224 -5.42 6.15 -12.43
N ARG A 225 -5.74 5.79 -11.19
CA ARG A 225 -7.08 5.98 -10.63
C ARG A 225 -7.44 7.46 -10.53
N ASP A 226 -6.54 8.27 -9.98
CA ASP A 226 -6.81 9.69 -9.71
C ASP A 226 -6.96 10.46 -11.03
N LEU A 227 -6.09 10.19 -12.01
CA LEU A 227 -6.21 10.78 -13.33
C LEU A 227 -7.47 10.32 -14.06
N ALA A 228 -7.85 9.04 -13.95
CA ALA A 228 -9.09 8.54 -14.52
C ALA A 228 -10.31 9.25 -13.92
N LEU A 229 -10.32 9.52 -12.60
CA LEU A 229 -11.41 10.27 -11.95
C LEU A 229 -11.39 11.76 -12.31
N GLN A 230 -10.22 12.35 -12.50
CA GLN A 230 -10.06 13.76 -12.84
C GLN A 230 -10.51 14.08 -14.27
N LEU A 231 -10.32 13.15 -15.22
CA LEU A 231 -10.72 13.34 -16.61
C LEU A 231 -12.22 13.10 -16.86
N LEU A 232 -12.95 12.61 -15.86
CA LEU A 232 -14.39 12.37 -15.96
C LEU A 232 -15.20 13.64 -15.72
N PRO A 233 -16.34 13.81 -16.41
CA PRO A 233 -17.30 14.84 -16.06
C PRO A 233 -17.87 14.60 -14.65
N SER A 234 -17.97 15.67 -13.86
CA SER A 234 -18.44 15.66 -12.46
C SER A 234 -19.89 15.19 -12.29
N GLU A 235 -20.64 15.11 -13.38
CA GLU A 235 -22.05 14.69 -13.43
C GLU A 235 -22.21 13.17 -13.35
N LEU A 236 -21.12 12.40 -13.45
CA LEU A 236 -21.16 10.95 -13.40
C LEU A 236 -20.97 10.40 -11.99
N HIS A 237 -21.88 9.52 -11.59
CA HIS A 237 -21.73 8.77 -10.35
C HIS A 237 -20.88 7.52 -10.58
N ILE A 238 -19.61 7.59 -10.21
CA ILE A 238 -18.68 6.46 -10.31
C ILE A 238 -18.93 5.48 -9.19
N ARG A 239 -19.33 4.26 -9.56
CA ARG A 239 -19.59 3.16 -8.62
C ARG A 239 -18.33 2.40 -8.28
N ARG A 240 -17.44 2.22 -9.26
CA ARG A 240 -16.21 1.43 -9.11
C ARG A 240 -15.18 1.82 -10.16
N VAL A 241 -13.91 1.88 -9.75
CA VAL A 241 -12.74 1.90 -10.62
C VAL A 241 -12.03 0.56 -10.47
N SER A 242 -11.76 -0.14 -11.58
CA SER A 242 -11.01 -1.40 -11.58
C SER A 242 -9.81 -1.27 -12.52
N ILE A 243 -8.63 -1.69 -12.08
CA ILE A 243 -7.38 -1.59 -12.85
C ILE A 243 -6.99 -3.01 -13.27
N TYR A 244 -6.76 -3.19 -14.57
CA TYR A 244 -6.38 -4.45 -15.19
C TYR A 244 -4.97 -4.32 -15.74
N GLU A 245 -3.97 -4.69 -14.94
CA GLU A 245 -2.56 -4.41 -15.25
C GLU A 245 -2.06 -5.11 -16.50
N GLN A 246 -2.42 -6.38 -16.70
CA GLN A 246 -1.98 -7.14 -17.86
C GLN A 246 -2.57 -6.59 -19.17
N GLN A 247 -3.79 -6.08 -19.13
CA GLN A 247 -4.49 -5.50 -20.26
C GLN A 247 -4.18 -4.00 -20.46
N ARG A 248 -3.48 -3.38 -19.50
CA ARG A 248 -3.25 -1.92 -19.44
C ARG A 248 -4.55 -1.12 -19.56
N THR A 249 -5.59 -1.60 -18.90
CA THR A 249 -6.93 -1.00 -18.96
C THR A 249 -7.40 -0.55 -17.58
N VAL A 250 -7.88 0.69 -17.48
CA VAL A 250 -8.67 1.16 -16.35
C VAL A 250 -10.13 1.10 -16.73
N ARG A 251 -10.96 0.45 -15.91
CA ARG A 251 -12.39 0.27 -16.14
C ARG A 251 -13.22 1.01 -15.11
N LEU A 252 -14.08 1.90 -15.59
CA LEU A 252 -14.97 2.71 -14.77
C LEU A 252 -16.40 2.19 -14.90
N THR A 253 -16.97 1.76 -13.78
CA THR A 253 -18.41 1.48 -13.69
C THR A 253 -19.11 2.73 -13.19
N TYR A 254 -20.03 3.27 -13.99
CA TYR A 254 -20.72 4.51 -13.68
C TYR A 254 -22.23 4.39 -13.87
N SER A 255 -22.97 5.30 -13.24
CA SER A 255 -24.40 5.50 -13.45
C SER A 255 -24.70 6.98 -13.66
N GLY A 256 -25.71 7.29 -14.46
CA GLY A 256 -26.00 8.64 -14.94
C GLY A 256 -26.00 8.67 -16.47
N GLN A 257 -26.37 9.81 -17.04
CA GLN A 257 -26.25 10.07 -18.48
C GLN A 257 -24.92 10.79 -18.71
N ALA A 258 -24.17 10.37 -19.72
CA ALA A 258 -23.02 11.09 -20.23
C ALA A 258 -23.03 11.06 -21.75
N GLU A 259 -22.67 12.20 -22.33
CA GLU A 259 -22.51 12.30 -23.78
C GLU A 259 -21.34 11.40 -24.23
N PRO A 260 -21.55 10.51 -25.23
CA PRO A 260 -20.50 9.60 -25.71
C PRO A 260 -19.22 10.31 -26.13
N ASP A 261 -19.33 11.50 -26.73
CA ASP A 261 -18.19 12.30 -27.19
C ASP A 261 -17.30 12.76 -26.03
N MET A 262 -17.89 13.11 -24.88
CA MET A 262 -17.12 13.52 -23.69
C MET A 262 -16.38 12.34 -23.08
N LEU A 263 -17.01 11.16 -23.04
CA LEU A 263 -16.36 9.92 -22.57
C LEU A 263 -15.20 9.52 -23.49
N GLN A 264 -15.38 9.68 -24.80
CA GLN A 264 -14.34 9.41 -25.78
C GLN A 264 -13.17 10.38 -25.63
N GLN A 265 -13.44 11.69 -25.48
CA GLN A 265 -12.40 12.69 -25.23
C GLN A 265 -11.61 12.40 -23.94
N ALA A 266 -12.30 12.06 -22.86
CA ALA A 266 -11.67 11.67 -21.60
C ALA A 266 -10.79 10.40 -21.76
N ALA A 267 -11.26 9.41 -22.53
CA ALA A 267 -10.48 8.19 -22.79
C ALA A 267 -9.24 8.45 -23.65
N THR A 268 -9.36 9.30 -24.67
CA THR A 268 -8.22 9.74 -25.48
C THR A 268 -7.20 10.50 -24.64
N ALA A 269 -7.64 11.51 -23.87
CA ALA A 269 -6.76 12.28 -23.00
C ALA A 269 -6.08 11.42 -21.92
N PHE A 270 -6.77 10.41 -21.40
CA PHE A 270 -6.22 9.44 -20.46
C PHE A 270 -5.13 8.59 -21.11
N THR A 271 -5.40 8.08 -22.32
CA THR A 271 -4.46 7.24 -23.06
C THR A 271 -3.19 8.02 -23.43
N GLU A 272 -3.31 9.27 -23.86
CA GLU A 272 -2.16 10.12 -24.18
C GLU A 272 -1.28 10.42 -22.96
N GLN A 273 -1.86 10.54 -21.77
CA GLN A 273 -1.13 10.88 -20.55
C GLN A 273 -0.52 9.68 -19.83
N THR A 274 -1.01 8.47 -20.11
CA THR A 274 -0.65 7.27 -19.34
C THR A 274 -0.12 6.13 -20.18
N ALA A 275 -0.44 6.10 -21.49
CA ALA A 275 -0.36 4.93 -22.37
C ALA A 275 -1.26 3.75 -21.95
N TRP A 276 -2.30 3.99 -21.12
CA TRP A 276 -3.29 3.01 -20.70
C TRP A 276 -4.67 3.33 -21.30
N GLU A 277 -5.46 2.29 -21.56
CA GLU A 277 -6.82 2.43 -22.08
C GLU A 277 -7.82 2.73 -20.96
N LEU A 278 -8.77 3.64 -21.20
CA LEU A 278 -9.89 3.91 -20.31
C LEU A 278 -11.18 3.36 -20.89
N ALA A 279 -11.76 2.36 -20.21
CA ALA A 279 -13.00 1.70 -20.62
C ALA A 279 -14.14 2.01 -19.65
N TYR A 280 -15.36 2.11 -20.15
CA TYR A 280 -16.53 2.46 -19.35
C TYR A 280 -17.62 1.38 -19.39
N ILE A 281 -18.29 1.19 -18.26
CA ILE A 281 -19.50 0.37 -18.13
C ILE A 281 -20.60 1.22 -17.49
N GLN A 282 -21.60 1.58 -18.27
CA GLN A 282 -22.81 2.23 -17.75
C GLN A 282 -23.73 1.17 -17.14
N LYS A 283 -24.10 1.33 -15.87
CA LYS A 283 -25.20 0.58 -15.26
C LYS A 283 -26.46 1.42 -15.33
N ASN A 284 -27.25 1.20 -16.39
CA ASN A 284 -28.59 1.79 -16.51
C ASN A 284 -29.54 1.13 -15.51
N THR A 285 -30.24 1.93 -14.73
CA THR A 285 -31.33 1.54 -13.81
C THR A 285 -32.59 1.05 -14.55
N SER A 286 -32.49 0.76 -15.83
CA SER A 286 -33.61 0.45 -16.71
C SER A 286 -33.30 -0.84 -17.44
N ASN A 287 -33.67 -1.98 -16.87
CA ASN A 287 -34.09 -3.08 -17.71
C ASN A 287 -35.49 -3.50 -17.31
N ARG A 288 -36.43 -3.03 -18.14
CA ARG A 288 -37.84 -3.37 -18.19
C ARG A 288 -37.92 -4.84 -18.58
N ILE A 289 -38.04 -5.73 -17.59
CA ILE A 289 -38.33 -7.13 -17.88
C ILE A 289 -39.83 -7.21 -18.17
N VAL A 290 -40.14 -7.56 -19.41
CA VAL A 290 -41.48 -7.90 -19.91
C VAL A 290 -42.06 -8.98 -18.97
N PRO A 291 -43.28 -8.82 -18.45
CA PRO A 291 -43.84 -9.76 -17.50
C PRO A 291 -44.26 -11.04 -18.23
N SER A 292 -43.57 -12.15 -17.95
CA SER A 292 -44.19 -13.47 -18.07
C SER A 292 -45.03 -13.73 -16.82
N PRO A 293 -46.29 -14.17 -16.95
CA PRO A 293 -47.22 -14.29 -15.85
C PRO A 293 -46.95 -15.56 -15.03
N MET A 294 -47.40 -15.54 -13.77
CA MET A 294 -47.33 -16.60 -12.75
C MET A 294 -45.94 -16.73 -12.10
N ASN A 295 -45.75 -16.54 -10.80
CA ASN A 295 -46.65 -16.76 -9.67
C ASN A 295 -46.60 -15.59 -8.68
N GLN A 296 -47.77 -15.05 -8.35
CA GLN A 296 -47.95 -14.28 -7.13
C GLN A 296 -47.84 -15.26 -5.96
N SER A 297 -46.71 -15.26 -5.28
CA SER A 297 -46.62 -15.71 -3.90
C SER A 297 -46.15 -14.53 -3.07
N ALA A 298 -46.91 -14.27 -2.00
CA ALA A 298 -46.87 -13.11 -1.11
C ALA A 298 -45.49 -12.44 -1.00
N ALA A 299 -45.44 -11.14 -1.31
CA ALA A 299 -44.26 -10.30 -1.16
C ALA A 299 -43.88 -10.16 0.33
N THR A 300 -43.10 -11.11 0.82
CA THR A 300 -42.36 -10.97 2.06
C THR A 300 -41.18 -10.05 1.73
N GLN A 301 -41.14 -8.85 2.30
CA GLN A 301 -39.97 -7.98 2.18
C GLN A 301 -38.73 -8.75 2.69
N PRO A 302 -37.56 -8.63 2.05
CA PRO A 302 -36.34 -9.26 2.53
C PRO A 302 -36.07 -8.85 3.98
N LEU A 303 -35.64 -9.79 4.80
CA LEU A 303 -35.34 -9.53 6.21
C LEU A 303 -34.31 -8.39 6.35
N PRO A 304 -34.32 -7.61 7.46
CA PRO A 304 -33.31 -6.58 7.71
C PRO A 304 -31.88 -7.13 7.67
N GLN A 305 -30.93 -6.37 7.11
CA GLN A 305 -29.53 -6.81 6.89
C GLN A 305 -28.88 -7.46 8.12
N HIS A 306 -29.05 -6.85 9.29
CA HIS A 306 -28.51 -7.35 10.54
C HIS A 306 -29.07 -8.74 10.89
N GLN A 307 -30.39 -8.93 10.71
CA GLN A 307 -31.06 -10.19 11.01
C GLN A 307 -30.66 -11.29 10.02
N THR A 308 -30.60 -10.97 8.73
CA THR A 308 -30.08 -11.86 7.69
C THR A 308 -28.63 -12.27 7.97
N ALA A 309 -27.77 -11.33 8.36
CA ALA A 309 -26.38 -11.62 8.67
C ALA A 309 -26.23 -12.57 9.88
N LEU A 310 -27.08 -12.45 10.90
CA LEU A 310 -27.09 -13.37 12.05
C LEU A 310 -27.49 -14.79 11.65
N LEU A 311 -28.56 -14.95 10.86
CA LEU A 311 -29.02 -16.26 10.37
C LEU A 311 -27.93 -16.94 9.53
N ILE A 312 -27.26 -16.18 8.64
CA ILE A 312 -26.15 -16.67 7.83
C ILE A 312 -24.98 -17.11 8.72
N ARG A 313 -24.61 -16.33 9.75
CA ARG A 313 -23.52 -16.71 10.69
C ARG A 313 -23.86 -17.96 11.49
N GLN A 314 -25.11 -18.11 11.90
CA GLN A 314 -25.56 -19.28 12.64
C GLN A 314 -25.55 -20.54 11.76
N ALA A 315 -25.95 -20.40 10.50
CA ALA A 315 -25.98 -21.51 9.55
C ALA A 315 -24.58 -21.92 9.04
N PHE A 316 -23.64 -20.96 8.98
CA PHE A 316 -22.27 -21.15 8.49
C PHE A 316 -21.25 -20.66 9.52
N PRO A 317 -20.89 -21.48 10.52
CA PRO A 317 -19.91 -21.09 11.53
C PRO A 317 -18.51 -20.82 10.95
N ASP A 318 -18.14 -21.49 9.85
CA ASP A 318 -16.83 -21.37 9.20
C ASP A 318 -16.76 -20.23 8.16
N ILE A 319 -17.73 -19.33 8.15
CA ILE A 319 -17.77 -18.20 7.22
C ILE A 319 -16.73 -17.14 7.59
N LEU A 320 -15.86 -16.78 6.65
CA LEU A 320 -14.84 -15.75 6.86
C LEU A 320 -15.45 -14.35 6.85
N LYS A 321 -16.31 -14.08 5.87
CA LYS A 321 -16.89 -12.74 5.68
C LYS A 321 -18.25 -12.83 5.01
N ILE A 322 -19.14 -11.92 5.42
CA ILE A 322 -20.45 -11.68 4.82
C ILE A 322 -20.46 -10.24 4.35
N SER A 323 -20.68 -10.01 3.05
CA SER A 323 -20.84 -8.67 2.49
C SER A 323 -22.30 -8.48 2.10
N MET A 324 -22.99 -7.52 2.71
CA MET A 324 -24.42 -7.25 2.46
C MET A 324 -24.58 -6.10 1.46
N HIS A 325 -25.44 -6.26 0.46
CA HIS A 325 -25.73 -5.24 -0.56
C HIS A 325 -27.23 -5.02 -0.66
N ALA A 326 -27.71 -3.82 -0.33
CA ALA A 326 -29.15 -3.57 -0.16
C ALA A 326 -29.98 -3.52 -1.45
N GLN A 327 -29.38 -3.16 -2.59
CA GLN A 327 -30.12 -2.87 -3.84
C GLN A 327 -29.31 -3.27 -5.09
N PRO A 328 -29.65 -4.41 -5.73
CA PRO A 328 -30.62 -5.41 -5.29
C PRO A 328 -30.14 -6.14 -4.00
N PRO A 329 -31.05 -6.66 -3.16
CA PRO A 329 -30.72 -7.34 -1.90
C PRO A 329 -29.97 -8.65 -2.17
N HIS A 330 -28.65 -8.58 -2.15
CA HIS A 330 -27.77 -9.75 -2.27
C HIS A 330 -26.67 -9.72 -1.23
N CYS A 331 -26.15 -10.89 -0.88
CA CYS A 331 -25.02 -11.02 0.01
C CYS A 331 -23.95 -11.92 -0.59
N ILE A 332 -22.69 -11.57 -0.33
CA ILE A 332 -21.53 -12.33 -0.77
C ILE A 332 -20.92 -13.03 0.44
N LEU A 333 -20.95 -14.35 0.41
CA LEU A 333 -20.39 -15.24 1.42
C LEU A 333 -18.96 -15.62 1.00
N ARG A 334 -18.00 -15.35 1.88
CA ARG A 334 -16.61 -15.77 1.69
C ARG A 334 -16.27 -16.91 2.63
N PHE A 335 -15.78 -17.99 2.05
CA PHE A 335 -15.28 -19.16 2.75
C PHE A 335 -13.79 -19.34 2.51
N THR A 336 -13.12 -20.08 3.40
CA THR A 336 -11.69 -20.39 3.23
C THR A 336 -11.44 -21.22 1.98
N PHE A 337 -12.28 -22.24 1.73
CA PHE A 337 -12.22 -23.13 0.58
C PHE A 337 -13.63 -23.30 -0.02
N PRO A 338 -14.07 -22.40 -0.93
CA PRO A 338 -15.43 -22.41 -1.45
C PRO A 338 -15.76 -23.69 -2.21
N ASP A 339 -14.82 -24.24 -2.98
CA ASP A 339 -15.02 -25.42 -3.83
C ASP A 339 -15.44 -26.68 -3.04
N ARG A 340 -15.00 -26.80 -1.78
CA ARG A 340 -15.39 -27.89 -0.88
C ARG A 340 -16.75 -27.67 -0.23
N ILE A 341 -17.05 -26.43 0.12
CA ILE A 341 -18.22 -26.08 0.94
C ILE A 341 -19.47 -25.94 0.08
N VAL A 342 -19.34 -25.41 -1.15
CA VAL A 342 -20.48 -25.15 -2.04
C VAL A 342 -21.32 -26.41 -2.25
N PRO A 343 -20.77 -27.58 -2.66
CA PRO A 343 -21.59 -28.76 -2.94
C PRO A 343 -22.29 -29.31 -1.69
N GLN A 344 -21.65 -29.24 -0.52
CA GLN A 344 -22.17 -29.80 0.74
C GLN A 344 -23.24 -28.92 1.39
N GLN A 345 -23.32 -27.65 1.01
CA GLN A 345 -24.17 -26.65 1.66
C GLN A 345 -25.21 -26.03 0.72
N GLN A 346 -25.37 -26.54 -0.52
CA GLN A 346 -26.32 -25.98 -1.49
C GLN A 346 -27.75 -25.91 -0.95
N GLU A 347 -28.24 -26.99 -0.32
CA GLU A 347 -29.60 -27.04 0.24
C GLU A 347 -29.79 -26.00 1.36
N ARG A 348 -28.76 -25.79 2.19
CA ARG A 348 -28.79 -24.80 3.28
C ARG A 348 -28.76 -23.37 2.76
N ILE A 349 -27.99 -23.11 1.69
CA ILE A 349 -27.97 -21.81 1.01
C ILE A 349 -29.34 -21.51 0.41
N GLU A 350 -29.99 -22.50 -0.20
CA GLU A 350 -31.32 -22.32 -0.80
C GLU A 350 -32.39 -22.11 0.28
N HIS A 351 -32.34 -22.84 1.38
CA HIS A 351 -33.23 -22.62 2.52
C HIS A 351 -33.10 -21.19 3.07
N LEU A 352 -31.87 -20.71 3.30
CA LEU A 352 -31.63 -19.34 3.77
C LEU A 352 -32.07 -18.29 2.75
N ARG A 353 -31.93 -18.56 1.45
CA ARG A 353 -32.42 -17.67 0.39
C ARG A 353 -33.93 -17.52 0.47
N ALA A 354 -34.65 -18.63 0.62
CA ALA A 354 -36.11 -18.64 0.77
C ALA A 354 -36.57 -17.97 2.08
N GLU A 355 -35.87 -18.23 3.18
CA GLU A 355 -36.21 -17.70 4.52
C GLU A 355 -35.92 -16.21 4.65
N THR A 356 -34.80 -15.74 4.09
CA THR A 356 -34.35 -14.35 4.27
C THR A 356 -34.87 -13.42 3.18
N GLY A 357 -35.22 -13.95 1.99
CA GLY A 357 -35.53 -13.15 0.81
C GLY A 357 -34.31 -12.45 0.19
N TRP A 358 -33.09 -12.81 0.62
CA TRP A 358 -31.84 -12.27 0.08
C TRP A 358 -31.21 -13.21 -0.94
N GLU A 359 -30.62 -12.64 -2.00
CA GLU A 359 -29.81 -13.44 -2.92
C GLU A 359 -28.44 -13.76 -2.29
N LEU A 360 -28.21 -15.01 -1.92
CA LEU A 360 -26.92 -15.49 -1.42
C LEU A 360 -26.01 -15.90 -2.59
N ARG A 361 -24.82 -15.29 -2.67
CA ARG A 361 -23.74 -15.61 -3.63
C ARG A 361 -22.46 -16.00 -2.89
N ILE A 362 -21.70 -16.96 -3.41
CA ILE A 362 -20.40 -17.35 -2.86
C ILE A 362 -19.28 -16.69 -3.66
N TYR A 363 -18.29 -16.14 -2.96
CA TYR A 363 -17.07 -15.68 -3.58
C TYR A 363 -16.23 -16.87 -4.05
N PRO A 364 -15.85 -16.95 -5.34
CA PRO A 364 -15.28 -18.17 -5.91
C PRO A 364 -13.82 -18.42 -5.54
N GLU A 365 -13.07 -17.42 -5.07
CA GLU A 365 -11.64 -17.64 -4.83
C GLU A 365 -11.37 -18.19 -3.42
N ALA A 366 -10.55 -19.24 -3.37
CA ALA A 366 -9.99 -19.77 -2.13
C ALA A 366 -8.99 -18.80 -1.49
N ASN A 367 -8.87 -18.86 -0.16
CA ASN A 367 -7.91 -18.05 0.56
C ASN A 367 -6.48 -18.55 0.30
N GLN A 368 -5.66 -17.72 -0.34
CA GLN A 368 -4.30 -18.06 -0.76
C GLN A 368 -3.36 -18.37 0.42
N GLN A 369 -3.47 -17.62 1.52
CA GLN A 369 -2.67 -17.90 2.72
C GLN A 369 -3.10 -19.22 3.37
N ALA A 370 -4.39 -19.55 3.34
CA ALA A 370 -4.89 -20.83 3.82
C ALA A 370 -4.43 -21.99 2.93
N LEU A 371 -4.39 -21.83 1.60
CA LEU A 371 -3.83 -22.82 0.68
C LEU A 371 -2.35 -23.09 0.98
N ILE A 372 -1.55 -22.04 1.15
CA ILE A 372 -0.12 -22.16 1.52
C ILE A 372 0.05 -22.86 2.86
N ARG A 373 -0.74 -22.47 3.86
CA ARG A 373 -0.67 -23.06 5.20
C ARG A 373 -0.98 -24.55 5.17
N VAL A 374 -2.11 -24.94 4.56
CA VAL A 374 -2.51 -26.35 4.46
C VAL A 374 -1.48 -27.15 3.65
N ALA A 375 -0.98 -26.61 2.53
CA ALA A 375 0.06 -27.26 1.75
C ALA A 375 1.33 -27.53 2.57
N THR A 376 1.70 -26.58 3.44
CA THR A 376 2.85 -26.70 4.34
C THR A 376 2.58 -27.69 5.49
N GLU A 377 1.39 -27.66 6.07
CA GLU A 377 0.97 -28.56 7.17
C GLU A 377 0.85 -30.02 6.71
N CYS A 378 0.49 -30.25 5.44
CA CYS A 378 0.45 -31.60 4.86
C CYS A 378 1.85 -32.18 4.63
N LEU A 379 2.92 -31.39 4.58
CA LEU A 379 4.27 -31.91 4.38
C LEU A 379 4.77 -32.70 5.61
N PRO A 380 5.50 -33.81 5.41
CA PRO A 380 6.15 -34.52 6.51
C PRO A 380 7.18 -33.64 7.22
N GLN A 381 7.30 -33.78 8.55
CA GLN A 381 8.18 -32.95 9.39
C GLN A 381 9.68 -32.98 8.99
N HIS A 382 10.10 -34.00 8.25
CA HIS A 382 11.49 -34.18 7.80
C HIS A 382 11.76 -33.54 6.42
N VAL A 383 10.76 -32.96 5.77
CA VAL A 383 10.86 -32.32 4.46
C VAL A 383 10.83 -30.81 4.64
N ARG A 384 11.75 -30.10 3.96
CA ARG A 384 11.78 -28.65 4.00
C ARG A 384 11.48 -28.08 2.64
N MET A 385 10.79 -26.95 2.64
CA MET A 385 10.55 -26.19 1.43
C MET A 385 11.78 -25.35 1.11
N THR A 386 12.20 -25.40 -0.15
CA THR A 386 13.34 -24.62 -0.64
C THR A 386 12.89 -23.26 -1.18
N ARG A 387 11.65 -23.17 -1.65
CA ARG A 387 11.02 -21.94 -2.16
C ARG A 387 9.61 -21.77 -1.61
N ALA A 388 9.11 -20.54 -1.68
CA ALA A 388 7.71 -20.25 -1.38
C ALA A 388 6.79 -20.99 -2.37
N PRO A 389 5.62 -21.50 -1.94
CA PRO A 389 4.69 -22.17 -2.85
C PRO A 389 4.15 -21.21 -3.88
N SER A 390 4.01 -21.69 -5.11
CA SER A 390 3.36 -20.94 -6.19
C SER A 390 1.92 -21.44 -6.37
N ILE A 391 0.99 -20.51 -6.58
CA ILE A 391 -0.45 -20.81 -6.72
C ILE A 391 -0.88 -20.51 -8.16
N HIS A 392 -1.35 -21.54 -8.86
CA HIS A 392 -1.86 -21.46 -10.23
C HIS A 392 -3.39 -21.50 -10.20
N ARG A 393 -4.01 -20.31 -10.21
CA ARG A 393 -5.45 -20.16 -9.99
C ARG A 393 -6.32 -20.80 -11.07
N GLU A 394 -5.91 -20.69 -12.34
CA GLU A 394 -6.65 -21.24 -13.48
C GLU A 394 -6.76 -22.76 -13.45
N ARG A 395 -5.78 -23.43 -12.82
CA ARG A 395 -5.70 -24.89 -12.74
C ARG A 395 -6.07 -25.44 -11.37
N GLN A 396 -6.48 -24.56 -10.43
CA GLN A 396 -6.69 -24.88 -9.02
C GLN A 396 -5.52 -25.71 -8.45
N LEU A 397 -4.29 -25.28 -8.74
CA LEU A 397 -3.07 -26.04 -8.46
C LEU A 397 -2.10 -25.24 -7.59
N VAL A 398 -1.60 -25.85 -6.52
CA VAL A 398 -0.46 -25.36 -5.74
C VAL A 398 0.78 -26.16 -6.10
N THR A 399 1.89 -25.47 -6.39
CA THR A 399 3.19 -26.11 -6.66
C THR A 399 4.17 -25.80 -5.54
N MET A 400 4.82 -26.82 -5.00
CA MET A 400 5.82 -26.71 -3.94
C MET A 400 7.15 -27.27 -4.38
N THR A 401 8.24 -26.56 -4.05
CA THR A 401 9.59 -27.06 -4.22
C THR A 401 10.17 -27.49 -2.87
N ILE A 402 10.65 -28.72 -2.77
CA ILE A 402 11.14 -29.33 -1.54
C ILE A 402 12.61 -29.75 -1.65
N ASP A 403 13.28 -29.88 -0.51
CA ASP A 403 14.72 -30.13 -0.38
C ASP A 403 15.16 -31.56 -0.71
N ARG A 404 14.19 -32.46 -0.95
CA ARG A 404 14.41 -33.89 -1.18
C ARG A 404 13.29 -34.51 -1.97
N VAL A 405 13.54 -35.68 -2.53
CA VAL A 405 12.49 -36.49 -3.18
C VAL A 405 11.64 -37.18 -2.10
N LEU A 406 10.32 -37.11 -2.25
CA LEU A 406 9.38 -37.92 -1.46
C LEU A 406 9.25 -39.31 -2.08
N ASP A 407 9.06 -40.34 -1.25
CA ASP A 407 8.61 -41.63 -1.77
C ASP A 407 7.19 -41.51 -2.33
N SER A 408 6.87 -42.31 -3.35
CA SER A 408 5.60 -42.20 -4.08
C SER A 408 4.36 -42.40 -3.20
N LYS A 409 4.49 -43.12 -2.07
CA LYS A 409 3.38 -43.33 -1.14
C LYS A 409 3.14 -42.10 -0.27
N SER A 410 4.21 -41.50 0.25
CA SER A 410 4.12 -40.24 0.99
C SER A 410 3.64 -39.10 0.11
N GLU A 411 4.13 -38.98 -1.13
CA GLU A 411 3.68 -37.96 -2.07
C GLU A 411 2.17 -38.07 -2.35
N ALA A 412 1.69 -39.26 -2.68
CA ALA A 412 0.27 -39.51 -2.92
C ALA A 412 -0.60 -39.16 -1.69
N LEU A 413 -0.15 -39.53 -0.49
CA LEU A 413 -0.86 -39.23 0.76
C LEU A 413 -0.98 -37.72 0.99
N VAL A 414 0.11 -36.97 0.77
CA VAL A 414 0.15 -35.51 0.94
C VAL A 414 -0.78 -34.82 -0.07
N MET A 415 -0.74 -35.27 -1.33
CA MET A 415 -1.62 -34.76 -2.39
C MET A 415 -3.11 -35.04 -2.08
N GLU A 416 -3.43 -36.25 -1.63
CA GLU A 416 -4.79 -36.64 -1.28
C GLU A 416 -5.33 -35.87 -0.06
N GLN A 417 -4.51 -35.71 0.98
CA GLN A 417 -4.87 -34.91 2.15
C GLN A 417 -5.12 -33.45 1.79
N PHE A 418 -4.22 -32.86 0.99
CA PHE A 418 -4.37 -31.48 0.53
C PHE A 418 -5.65 -31.30 -0.29
N HIS A 419 -5.92 -32.21 -1.22
CA HIS A 419 -7.12 -32.19 -2.04
C HIS A 419 -8.39 -32.33 -1.20
N THR A 420 -8.40 -33.26 -0.26
CA THR A 420 -9.53 -33.49 0.66
C THR A 420 -9.82 -32.25 1.51
N ILE A 421 -8.78 -31.54 1.95
CA ILE A 421 -8.95 -30.36 2.81
C ILE A 421 -9.43 -29.15 2.00
N THR A 422 -8.82 -28.91 0.84
CA THR A 422 -8.92 -27.63 0.10
C THR A 422 -9.78 -27.68 -1.15
N GLY A 423 -9.98 -28.87 -1.73
CA GLY A 423 -10.54 -29.06 -3.07
C GLY A 423 -9.55 -28.75 -4.20
N TRP A 424 -8.32 -28.35 -3.89
CA TRP A 424 -7.29 -27.97 -4.86
C TRP A 424 -6.28 -29.11 -5.07
N SER A 425 -5.58 -29.08 -6.19
CA SER A 425 -4.49 -30.03 -6.48
C SER A 425 -3.17 -29.51 -5.91
N LEU A 426 -2.32 -30.43 -5.47
CA LEU A 426 -0.95 -30.15 -5.04
C LEU A 426 0.03 -30.87 -5.96
N GLN A 427 1.06 -30.17 -6.41
CA GLN A 427 2.19 -30.75 -7.13
C GLN A 427 3.46 -30.44 -6.36
N ILE A 428 4.24 -31.48 -6.09
CA ILE A 428 5.49 -31.40 -5.36
C ILE A 428 6.62 -31.62 -6.37
N THR A 429 7.69 -30.84 -6.26
CA THR A 429 8.85 -30.98 -7.13
C THR A 429 10.12 -30.89 -6.28
N PRO A 430 11.05 -31.85 -6.38
CA PRO A 430 12.33 -31.73 -5.68
C PRO A 430 13.16 -30.58 -6.27
N GLU A 431 13.94 -29.90 -5.44
CA GLU A 431 14.97 -28.98 -5.93
C GLU A 431 16.05 -29.79 -6.65
N GLN A 432 16.35 -29.40 -7.89
CA GLN A 432 17.36 -30.04 -8.75
C GLN A 432 18.78 -29.64 -8.37
#